data_AF-A0A4D4J356-F1
#
_entry.id   AF-A0A4D4J356-F1
#
_cell.length_a   1.000
_cell.length_b   1.000
_cell.length_c   1.000
_cell.angle_alpha   90.00
_cell.angle_beta   90.00
_cell.angle_gamma   90.00
#
_symmetry.space_group_name_H-M   'P 1'
#
loop_
_entity.id
_entity.type
_entity.pdbx_description
1 polymer ?
#
loop_
_entity_poly.entity_id
_entity_poly.type
_entity_poly.pdbx_seq_one_letter_code
_entity_poly.pdbx_strand_id
1 'polypeptide(L)'
;MGVMARNSDPVDVDAVADELYALPREKFTAARDAHARDARAAGAAKAADAIGRLRKPTMAAWLANLLSREHPDEVRGLVHLGESLREAHREVAGDTLRQLSQQRHELVHALVQQAKALGHAHGHRVSDAVADELRAIITAALADPEAARALAAGRLTSAHDVPADTEWTWPATTEQPSAPRAKAPRRTATTTAEERRTARAERLRRDLAEARRDAEQADAERERAEQALADANRRADQADEAVRELRERLDAAERDAIDSRRQVRTARREYDTADHRARAAARRVHDLEKELD
;
A
#
# COMPACT_ATOMS: atom_id res chain seq x y z
N MET A 1 -22.77 -30.07 21.75
CA MET A 1 -21.95 -30.17 22.98
C MET A 1 -20.50 -29.95 22.55
N GLY A 2 -19.88 -28.86 23.01
CA GLY A 2 -18.53 -28.45 22.56
C GLY A 2 -18.44 -26.96 22.28
N VAL A 3 -18.83 -26.14 23.26
CA VAL A 3 -18.53 -24.70 23.26
C VAL A 3 -17.01 -24.59 23.41
N MET A 4 -16.31 -24.23 22.33
CA MET A 4 -14.91 -23.84 22.40
C MET A 4 -14.84 -22.62 23.33
N ALA A 5 -14.24 -22.84 24.50
CA ALA A 5 -13.97 -21.81 25.48
C ALA A 5 -13.13 -20.71 24.80
N ARG A 6 -13.76 -19.57 24.51
CA ARG A 6 -13.04 -18.31 24.30
C ARG A 6 -12.22 -18.09 25.56
N ASN A 7 -10.91 -18.21 25.43
CA ASN A 7 -9.93 -18.03 26.48
C ASN A 7 -10.16 -16.63 27.09
N SER A 8 -10.85 -16.59 28.24
CA SER A 8 -11.28 -15.35 28.88
C SER A 8 -10.16 -14.85 29.77
N ASP A 9 -9.05 -14.45 29.15
CA ASP A 9 -8.12 -13.53 29.78
C ASP A 9 -8.79 -12.14 29.77
N PRO A 10 -8.72 -11.34 30.86
CA PRO A 10 -9.35 -10.02 30.90
C PRO A 10 -8.76 -9.01 29.90
N VAL A 11 -7.71 -9.40 29.17
CA VAL A 11 -7.08 -8.65 28.09
C VAL A 11 -6.93 -9.57 26.90
N ASP A 12 -7.60 -9.23 25.79
CA ASP A 12 -7.44 -9.91 24.50
C ASP A 12 -6.15 -9.43 23.82
N VAL A 13 -5.14 -10.30 23.78
CA VAL A 13 -3.83 -10.01 23.19
C VAL A 13 -3.93 -9.77 21.67
N ASP A 14 -4.86 -10.46 21.00
CA ASP A 14 -5.03 -10.32 19.56
C ASP A 14 -5.63 -8.95 19.22
N ALA A 15 -6.64 -8.51 19.96
CA ALA A 15 -7.20 -7.17 19.82
C ALA A 15 -6.14 -6.07 20.05
N VAL A 16 -5.32 -6.22 21.10
CA VAL A 16 -4.21 -5.28 21.36
C VAL A 16 -3.17 -5.31 20.24
N ALA A 17 -2.85 -6.48 19.68
CA ALA A 17 -1.94 -6.57 18.55
C ALA A 17 -2.50 -5.83 17.31
N ASP A 18 -3.79 -5.95 17.03
CA ASP A 18 -4.43 -5.21 15.94
C ASP A 18 -4.35 -3.71 16.10
N GLU A 19 -4.60 -3.20 17.30
CA GLU A 19 -4.45 -1.79 17.61
C GLU A 19 -2.99 -1.34 17.44
N LEU A 20 -2.03 -2.11 17.97
CA LEU A 20 -0.61 -1.76 17.92
C LEU A 20 -0.07 -1.71 16.49
N TYR A 21 -0.41 -2.69 15.65
CA TYR A 21 0.06 -2.75 14.26
C TYR A 21 -0.67 -1.78 13.33
N ALA A 22 -1.77 -1.16 13.77
CA ALA A 22 -2.45 -0.07 13.06
C ALA A 22 -1.84 1.32 13.34
N LEU A 23 -1.04 1.46 14.40
CA LEU A 23 -0.44 2.75 14.76
C LEU A 23 0.68 3.16 13.80
N PRO A 24 1.00 4.47 13.73
CA PRO A 24 2.26 4.93 13.17
C PRO A 24 3.42 4.17 13.82
N ARG A 25 4.34 3.67 13.00
CA ARG A 25 5.45 2.81 13.42
C ARG A 25 6.25 3.37 14.59
N GLU A 26 6.40 4.69 14.67
CA GLU A 26 7.12 5.41 15.72
C GLU A 26 6.44 5.31 17.08
N LYS A 27 5.10 5.21 17.10
CA LYS A 27 4.28 5.11 18.32
C LYS A 27 4.19 3.68 18.87
N PHE A 28 4.55 2.68 18.06
CA PHE A 28 4.40 1.25 18.40
C PHE A 28 4.98 0.90 19.76
N THR A 29 6.25 1.23 20.02
CA THR A 29 6.94 0.82 21.26
C THR A 29 6.30 1.45 22.49
N ALA A 30 6.01 2.76 22.43
CA ALA A 30 5.38 3.47 23.54
C ALA A 30 3.98 2.94 23.85
N ALA A 31 3.18 2.65 22.82
CA ALA A 31 1.86 2.06 22.97
C ALA A 31 1.94 0.63 23.53
N ARG A 32 2.83 -0.22 22.98
CA ARG A 32 3.02 -1.60 23.46
C ARG A 32 3.37 -1.64 24.94
N ASP A 33 4.28 -0.76 25.37
CA ASP A 33 4.69 -0.69 26.76
C ASP A 33 3.58 -0.13 27.67
N ALA A 34 2.69 0.72 27.16
CA ALA A 34 1.48 1.15 27.87
C ALA A 34 0.49 -0.02 28.03
N HIS A 35 0.11 -0.69 26.94
CA HIS A 35 -0.80 -1.85 26.99
C HIS A 35 -0.27 -2.98 27.87
N ALA A 36 1.04 -3.25 27.84
CA ALA A 36 1.66 -4.24 28.71
C ALA A 36 1.60 -3.84 30.20
N ARG A 37 1.71 -2.54 30.53
CA ARG A 37 1.55 -2.06 31.90
C ARG A 37 0.09 -2.16 32.35
N ASP A 38 -0.85 -1.76 31.51
CA ASP A 38 -2.28 -1.81 31.80
C ASP A 38 -2.76 -3.26 32.02
N ALA A 39 -2.27 -4.19 31.19
CA ALA A 39 -2.52 -5.61 31.36
C ALA A 39 -1.97 -6.17 32.69
N ARG A 40 -0.79 -5.72 33.15
CA ARG A 40 -0.28 -6.08 34.48
C ARG A 40 -1.14 -5.50 35.60
N ALA A 41 -1.58 -4.24 35.48
CA ALA A 41 -2.46 -3.60 36.45
C ALA A 41 -3.83 -4.30 36.55
N ALA A 42 -4.32 -4.86 35.44
CA ALA A 42 -5.53 -5.66 35.37
C ALA A 42 -5.37 -7.11 35.85
N GLY A 43 -4.19 -7.51 36.35
CA GLY A 43 -3.91 -8.88 36.80
C GLY A 43 -3.66 -9.89 35.68
N ALA A 44 -3.58 -9.44 34.42
CA ALA A 44 -3.36 -10.28 33.24
C ALA A 44 -1.86 -10.44 32.92
N ALA A 45 -1.09 -11.04 33.85
CA ALA A 45 0.38 -11.12 33.71
C ALA A 45 0.84 -11.85 32.43
N LYS A 46 0.15 -12.95 32.04
CA LYS A 46 0.46 -13.68 30.80
C LYS A 46 0.21 -12.84 29.54
N ALA A 47 -0.90 -12.10 29.51
CA ALA A 47 -1.22 -11.20 28.40
C ALA A 47 -0.22 -10.05 28.31
N ALA A 48 0.19 -9.47 29.44
CA ALA A 48 1.22 -8.44 29.48
C ALA A 48 2.57 -8.92 28.94
N ASP A 49 2.99 -10.15 29.26
CA ASP A 49 4.22 -10.72 28.74
C ASP A 49 4.12 -11.03 27.24
N ALA A 50 2.96 -11.47 26.76
CA ALA A 50 2.70 -11.67 25.34
C ALA A 50 2.75 -10.34 24.57
N ILE A 51 2.08 -9.30 25.06
CA ILE A 51 2.12 -7.94 24.48
C ILE A 51 3.55 -7.40 24.46
N GLY A 52 4.31 -7.57 25.55
CA GLY A 52 5.70 -7.12 25.64
C GLY A 52 6.65 -7.82 24.65
N ARG A 53 6.31 -9.04 24.19
CA ARG A 53 7.07 -9.79 23.19
C ARG A 53 6.78 -9.35 21.75
N LEU A 54 5.71 -8.57 21.52
CA LEU A 54 5.40 -8.05 20.19
C LEU A 54 6.55 -7.16 19.69
N ARG A 55 7.01 -7.48 18.48
CA ARG A 55 8.13 -6.78 17.84
C ARG A 55 7.63 -5.60 17.03
N LYS A 56 8.40 -4.51 17.08
CA LYS A 56 8.19 -3.36 16.22
C LYS A 56 8.38 -3.79 14.76
N PRO A 57 7.44 -3.47 13.86
CA PRO A 57 7.55 -3.87 12.47
C PRO A 57 8.72 -3.17 11.76
N THR A 58 9.31 -3.82 10.74
CA THR A 58 10.16 -3.14 9.75
C THR A 58 9.35 -2.10 8.98
N MET A 59 10.00 -1.21 8.23
CA MET A 59 9.28 -0.21 7.43
C MET A 59 8.40 -0.91 6.37
N ALA A 60 8.93 -1.92 5.68
CA ALA A 60 8.19 -2.69 4.71
C ALA A 60 7.00 -3.45 5.33
N ALA A 61 7.21 -4.11 6.48
CA ALA A 61 6.14 -4.80 7.19
C ALA A 61 5.05 -3.84 7.70
N TRP A 62 5.43 -2.66 8.17
CA TRP A 62 4.47 -1.63 8.57
C TRP A 62 3.63 -1.14 7.38
N LEU A 63 4.26 -0.89 6.23
CA LEU A 63 3.55 -0.54 4.99
C LEU A 63 2.60 -1.64 4.52
N ALA A 64 3.03 -2.91 4.60
CA ALA A 64 2.20 -4.05 4.29
C ALA A 64 0.97 -4.15 5.22
N ASN A 65 1.17 -3.93 6.53
CA ASN A 65 0.07 -3.91 7.50
C ASN A 65 -0.92 -2.77 7.23
N LEU A 66 -0.40 -1.59 6.85
CA LEU A 66 -1.22 -0.44 6.50
C LEU A 66 -2.06 -0.71 5.25
N LEU A 67 -1.44 -1.30 4.22
CA LEU A 67 -2.11 -1.71 2.99
C LEU A 67 -3.26 -2.68 3.27
N SER A 68 -3.05 -3.69 4.12
CA SER A 68 -4.11 -4.64 4.50
C SER A 68 -5.28 -4.02 5.26
N ARG A 69 -5.05 -2.89 5.95
CA ARG A 69 -6.06 -2.20 6.75
C ARG A 69 -6.82 -1.15 5.94
N GLU A 70 -6.12 -0.37 5.12
CA GLU A 70 -6.71 0.70 4.33
C GLU A 70 -7.24 0.23 2.97
N HIS A 71 -6.63 -0.82 2.40
CA HIS A 71 -6.99 -1.38 1.10
C HIS A 71 -7.32 -2.90 1.18
N PRO A 72 -8.28 -3.30 2.04
CA PRO A 72 -8.57 -4.73 2.26
C PRO A 72 -9.12 -5.44 1.02
N ASP A 73 -9.79 -4.72 0.11
CA ASP A 73 -10.28 -5.27 -1.16
C ASP A 73 -9.14 -5.66 -2.10
N GLU A 74 -8.09 -4.86 -2.15
CA GLU A 74 -6.94 -5.09 -3.03
C GLU A 74 -6.09 -6.25 -2.51
N VAL A 75 -5.94 -6.36 -1.19
CA VAL A 75 -5.33 -7.53 -0.55
C VAL A 75 -6.16 -8.79 -0.78
N ARG A 76 -7.50 -8.72 -0.73
CA ARG A 76 -8.36 -9.85 -1.16
C ARG A 76 -8.12 -10.24 -2.62
N GLY A 77 -7.98 -9.26 -3.50
CA GLY A 77 -7.64 -9.48 -4.92
C GLY A 77 -6.30 -10.22 -5.08
N LEU A 78 -5.29 -9.86 -4.28
CA LEU A 78 -4.00 -10.55 -4.24
C LEU A 78 -4.15 -12.02 -3.82
N VAL A 79 -4.95 -12.29 -2.78
CA VAL A 79 -5.21 -13.67 -2.31
C VAL A 79 -5.86 -14.51 -3.41
N HIS A 80 -6.91 -13.98 -4.05
CA HIS A 80 -7.59 -14.67 -5.15
C HIS A 80 -6.67 -14.92 -6.35
N LEU A 81 -5.83 -13.95 -6.70
CA LEU A 81 -4.84 -14.12 -7.77
C LEU A 81 -3.83 -15.23 -7.42
N GLY A 82 -3.36 -15.27 -6.18
CA GLY A 82 -2.47 -16.34 -5.69
C GLY A 82 -3.12 -17.72 -5.77
N GLU A 83 -4.40 -17.84 -5.42
CA GLU A 83 -5.17 -19.09 -5.57
C GLU A 83 -5.25 -19.53 -7.04
N SER A 84 -5.59 -18.59 -7.93
CA SER A 84 -5.71 -18.85 -9.37
C SER A 84 -4.37 -19.28 -9.99
N LEU A 85 -3.28 -18.62 -9.57
CA LEU A 85 -1.91 -18.94 -9.97
C LEU A 85 -1.49 -20.35 -9.54
N ARG A 86 -1.79 -20.74 -8.29
CA ARG A 86 -1.49 -22.07 -7.77
C ARG A 86 -2.32 -23.16 -8.44
N GLU A 87 -3.59 -22.89 -8.75
CA GLU A 87 -4.45 -23.83 -9.51
C GLU A 87 -3.92 -24.02 -10.94
N ALA A 88 -3.67 -22.92 -11.67
CA ALA A 88 -3.14 -22.99 -13.03
C ALA A 88 -1.79 -23.72 -13.12
N HIS A 89 -0.96 -23.62 -12.08
CA HIS A 89 0.28 -24.39 -11.97
C HIS A 89 0.05 -25.89 -11.75
N ARG A 90 -0.92 -26.28 -10.91
CA ARG A 90 -1.30 -27.69 -10.70
C ARG A 90 -1.87 -28.32 -11.97
N GLU A 91 -2.59 -27.54 -12.78
CA GLU A 91 -3.21 -27.99 -14.03
C GLU A 91 -2.27 -27.93 -15.26
N VAL A 92 -1.05 -27.38 -15.13
CA VAL A 92 -0.09 -27.19 -16.23
C VAL A 92 -0.69 -26.37 -17.40
N ALA A 93 -1.51 -25.36 -17.07
CA ALA A 93 -2.22 -24.53 -18.04
C ALA A 93 -1.34 -23.37 -18.55
N GLY A 94 -0.47 -23.65 -19.54
CA GLY A 94 0.56 -22.71 -20.01
C GLY A 94 0.07 -21.33 -20.48
N ASP A 95 -1.06 -21.26 -21.18
CA ASP A 95 -1.61 -19.99 -21.68
C ASP A 95 -2.22 -19.15 -20.54
N THR A 96 -2.94 -19.81 -19.63
CA THR A 96 -3.48 -19.22 -18.41
C THR A 96 -2.37 -18.71 -17.49
N LEU A 97 -1.26 -19.46 -17.36
CA LEU A 97 -0.09 -19.04 -16.57
C LEU A 97 0.57 -17.78 -17.12
N ARG A 98 0.60 -17.57 -18.44
CA ARG A 98 1.11 -16.32 -19.04
C ARG A 98 0.22 -15.14 -18.68
N GLN A 99 -1.09 -15.28 -18.83
CA GLN A 99 -2.05 -14.22 -18.49
C GLN A 99 -2.00 -13.86 -17.00
N LEU A 100 -2.02 -14.86 -16.12
CA LEU A 100 -1.94 -14.65 -14.67
C LEU A 100 -0.58 -14.07 -14.24
N SER A 101 0.52 -14.39 -14.95
CA SER A 101 1.83 -13.80 -14.69
C SER A 101 1.90 -12.31 -15.03
N GLN A 102 1.19 -11.88 -16.09
CA GLN A 102 1.07 -10.46 -16.43
C GLN A 102 0.25 -9.72 -15.36
N GLN A 103 -0.91 -10.25 -14.99
CA GLN A 103 -1.76 -9.71 -13.93
C GLN A 103 -1.01 -9.63 -12.59
N ARG A 104 -0.15 -10.61 -12.30
CA ARG A 104 0.74 -10.59 -11.13
C ARG A 104 1.66 -9.39 -11.13
N HIS A 105 2.34 -9.13 -12.24
CA HIS A 105 3.29 -8.01 -12.32
C HIS A 105 2.59 -6.66 -12.10
N GLU A 106 1.44 -6.48 -12.76
CA GLU A 106 0.63 -5.26 -12.64
C GLU A 106 0.11 -5.05 -11.21
N LEU A 107 -0.46 -6.09 -10.60
CA LEU A 107 -1.00 -6.00 -9.24
C LEU A 107 0.10 -5.75 -8.21
N VAL A 108 1.21 -6.48 -8.27
CA VAL A 108 2.34 -6.28 -7.36
C VAL A 108 2.91 -4.86 -7.50
N HIS A 109 3.06 -4.37 -8.73
CA HIS A 109 3.50 -3.00 -8.96
C HIS A 109 2.52 -1.99 -8.36
N ALA A 110 1.22 -2.13 -8.62
CA ALA A 110 0.19 -1.23 -8.10
C ALA A 110 0.20 -1.16 -6.56
N LEU A 111 0.23 -2.32 -5.89
CA LEU A 111 0.26 -2.40 -4.43
C LEU A 111 1.51 -1.77 -3.83
N VAL A 112 2.68 -1.93 -4.48
CA VAL A 112 3.91 -1.27 -4.04
C VAL A 112 3.80 0.25 -4.18
N GLN A 113 3.20 0.76 -5.26
CA GLN A 113 3.01 2.21 -5.44
C GLN A 113 2.00 2.78 -4.43
N GLN A 114 0.92 2.05 -4.15
CA GLN A 114 -0.06 2.45 -3.13
C GLN A 114 0.57 2.48 -1.75
N ALA A 115 1.35 1.46 -1.39
CA ALA A 115 2.11 1.47 -0.15
C ALA A 115 3.11 2.64 -0.08
N LYS A 116 3.78 3.01 -1.19
CA LYS A 116 4.62 4.21 -1.24
C LYS A 116 3.82 5.49 -0.95
N ALA A 117 2.63 5.63 -1.55
CA ALA A 117 1.74 6.77 -1.32
C ALA A 117 1.26 6.83 0.14
N LEU A 118 0.90 5.69 0.72
CA LEU A 118 0.55 5.56 2.14
C LEU A 118 1.72 5.98 3.05
N GLY A 119 2.93 5.49 2.77
CA GLY A 119 4.14 5.92 3.47
C GLY A 119 4.31 7.44 3.44
N HIS A 120 4.12 8.05 2.27
CA HIS A 120 4.22 9.50 2.11
C HIS A 120 3.13 10.26 2.88
N ALA A 121 1.87 9.79 2.85
CA ALA A 121 0.77 10.37 3.61
C ALA A 121 1.03 10.39 5.12
N HIS A 122 1.77 9.40 5.61
CA HIS A 122 2.23 9.31 7.00
C HIS A 122 3.59 9.98 7.28
N GLY A 123 4.15 10.73 6.32
CA GLY A 123 5.36 11.53 6.49
C GLY A 123 6.67 10.75 6.30
N HIS A 124 6.62 9.54 5.75
CA HIS A 124 7.79 8.70 5.52
C HIS A 124 8.18 8.69 4.04
N ARG A 125 9.48 8.83 3.75
CA ARG A 125 10.02 8.53 2.41
C ARG A 125 10.31 7.05 2.33
N VAL A 126 9.76 6.38 1.32
CA VAL A 126 10.02 4.96 1.06
C VAL A 126 11.21 4.84 0.11
N SER A 127 12.31 4.26 0.59
CA SER A 127 13.48 3.98 -0.23
C SER A 127 13.26 2.76 -1.14
N ASP A 128 14.09 2.61 -2.16
CA ASP A 128 14.01 1.46 -3.08
C ASP A 128 14.21 0.13 -2.34
N ALA A 129 15.14 0.07 -1.39
CA ALA A 129 15.34 -1.13 -0.56
C ALA A 129 14.09 -1.52 0.24
N VAL A 130 13.34 -0.55 0.78
CA VAL A 130 12.07 -0.81 1.49
C VAL A 130 10.99 -1.26 0.50
N ALA A 131 10.97 -0.67 -0.70
CA ALA A 131 10.03 -1.06 -1.75
C ALA A 131 10.30 -2.49 -2.25
N ASP A 132 11.56 -2.91 -2.33
CA ASP A 132 11.96 -4.26 -2.73
C ASP A 132 11.62 -5.28 -1.63
N GLU A 133 11.86 -4.96 -0.35
CA GLU A 133 11.43 -5.80 0.77
C GLU A 133 9.90 -5.96 0.80
N LEU A 134 9.16 -4.88 0.55
CA LEU A 134 7.70 -4.93 0.44
C LEU A 134 7.25 -5.79 -0.75
N ARG A 135 7.90 -5.64 -1.91
CA ARG A 135 7.62 -6.45 -3.09
C ARG A 135 7.84 -7.94 -2.78
N ALA A 136 8.88 -8.28 -2.03
CA ALA A 136 9.15 -9.65 -1.61
C ALA A 136 8.03 -10.21 -0.73
N ILE A 137 7.54 -9.43 0.25
CA ILE A 137 6.39 -9.80 1.09
C ILE A 137 5.14 -10.11 0.25
N ILE A 138 4.79 -9.21 -0.68
CA ILE A 138 3.61 -9.36 -1.55
C ILE A 138 3.77 -10.56 -2.49
N THR A 139 4.97 -10.78 -3.02
CA THR A 139 5.25 -11.93 -3.90
C THR A 139 5.16 -13.25 -3.14
N ALA A 140 5.64 -13.30 -1.90
CA ALA A 140 5.51 -14.50 -1.07
C ALA A 140 4.04 -14.78 -0.69
N ALA A 141 3.21 -13.75 -0.46
CA ALA A 141 1.77 -13.90 -0.27
C ALA A 141 1.03 -14.49 -1.49
N LEU A 142 1.53 -14.25 -2.70
CA LEU A 142 0.99 -14.89 -3.90
C LEU A 142 1.38 -16.37 -4.01
N ALA A 143 2.58 -16.73 -3.55
CA ALA A 143 3.10 -18.09 -3.62
C ALA A 143 2.49 -19.00 -2.54
N ASP A 144 2.25 -18.49 -1.33
CA ASP A 144 1.87 -19.30 -0.16
C ASP A 144 0.54 -18.83 0.48
N PRO A 145 -0.43 -19.73 0.71
CA PRO A 145 -1.64 -19.43 1.47
C PRO A 145 -1.41 -18.98 2.92
N GLU A 146 -0.34 -19.41 3.59
CA GLU A 146 -0.03 -18.96 4.96
C GLU A 146 0.48 -17.52 4.95
N ALA A 147 1.41 -17.21 4.04
CA ALA A 147 1.84 -15.86 3.72
C ALA A 147 0.68 -14.90 3.41
N ALA A 148 -0.26 -15.33 2.57
CA ALA A 148 -1.47 -14.57 2.24
C ALA A 148 -2.30 -14.24 3.49
N ARG A 149 -2.51 -15.22 4.37
CA ARG A 149 -3.23 -15.03 5.64
C ARG A 149 -2.49 -14.09 6.58
N ALA A 150 -1.16 -14.20 6.68
CA ALA A 150 -0.34 -13.33 7.51
C ALA A 150 -0.40 -11.87 7.03
N LEU A 151 -0.32 -11.64 5.70
CA LEU A 151 -0.49 -10.33 5.11
C LEU A 151 -1.90 -9.78 5.38
N ALA A 152 -2.95 -10.56 5.11
CA ALA A 152 -4.34 -10.15 5.32
C ALA A 152 -4.65 -9.84 6.80
N ALA A 153 -4.00 -10.53 7.74
CA ALA A 153 -4.11 -10.23 9.18
C ALA A 153 -3.51 -8.87 9.56
N GLY A 154 -2.56 -8.34 8.76
CA GLY A 154 -1.98 -7.01 8.97
C GLY A 154 -1.20 -6.88 10.29
N ARG A 155 -0.47 -7.94 10.67
CA ARG A 155 0.36 -8.01 11.88
C ARG A 155 1.80 -8.47 11.59
N LEU A 156 2.30 -8.20 10.38
CA LEU A 156 3.66 -8.54 9.96
C LEU A 156 4.67 -7.71 10.75
N THR A 157 5.79 -8.33 11.14
CA THR A 157 6.90 -7.67 11.84
C THR A 157 8.14 -7.55 10.96
N SER A 158 8.33 -8.45 10.00
CA SER A 158 9.39 -8.38 8.98
C SER A 158 9.06 -9.25 7.77
N ALA A 159 9.86 -9.13 6.70
CA ALA A 159 9.75 -10.04 5.55
C ALA A 159 9.98 -11.53 5.89
N HIS A 160 10.60 -11.85 7.02
CA HIS A 160 10.86 -13.22 7.46
C HIS A 160 9.62 -13.92 8.05
N ASP A 161 8.56 -13.15 8.35
CA ASP A 161 7.29 -13.72 8.81
C ASP A 161 6.51 -14.37 7.66
N VAL A 162 7.06 -14.31 6.45
CA VAL A 162 6.52 -14.87 5.23
C VAL A 162 7.53 -15.91 4.71
N PRO A 163 7.14 -17.18 4.47
CA PRO A 163 8.06 -18.17 3.94
C PRO A 163 8.67 -17.68 2.62
N ALA A 164 10.00 -17.63 2.58
CA ALA A 164 10.77 -17.29 1.39
C ALA A 164 11.31 -18.56 0.72
N ASP A 165 10.46 -19.55 0.47
CA ASP A 165 10.83 -20.68 -0.40
C ASP A 165 10.87 -20.20 -1.85
N THR A 166 11.92 -19.42 -2.15
CA THR A 166 12.29 -18.95 -3.49
C THR A 166 12.83 -20.10 -4.36
N GLU A 167 12.08 -21.19 -4.45
CA GLU A 167 12.22 -22.23 -5.46
C GLU A 167 10.99 -22.33 -6.37
N TRP A 168 9.95 -21.51 -6.13
CA TRP A 168 8.87 -21.33 -7.10
C TRP A 168 9.28 -20.34 -8.19
N THR A 169 10.08 -20.84 -9.14
CA THR A 169 10.39 -20.13 -10.38
C THR A 169 9.18 -20.20 -11.31
N TRP A 170 8.31 -19.19 -11.26
CA TRP A 170 7.37 -18.95 -12.37
C TRP A 170 8.21 -18.79 -13.65
N PRO A 171 7.92 -19.51 -14.74
CA PRO A 171 8.74 -19.44 -15.94
C PRO A 171 8.76 -17.99 -16.44
N ALA A 172 9.94 -17.37 -16.36
CA ALA A 172 10.26 -16.19 -17.12
C ALA A 172 10.23 -16.60 -18.60
N THR A 173 9.49 -15.84 -19.39
CA THR A 173 9.25 -16.06 -20.81
C THR A 173 10.58 -16.17 -21.56
N THR A 174 11.03 -17.39 -21.82
CA THR A 174 12.03 -17.70 -22.85
C THR A 174 11.37 -18.59 -23.87
N GLU A 175 11.01 -17.97 -25.00
CA GLU A 175 10.58 -18.70 -26.19
C GLU A 175 11.72 -19.60 -26.68
N GLN A 176 11.50 -20.92 -26.59
CA GLN A 176 12.22 -21.91 -27.37
C GLN A 176 11.22 -22.95 -27.89
N PRO A 177 11.08 -23.13 -29.21
CA PRO A 177 10.42 -24.31 -29.76
C PRO A 177 11.43 -25.47 -29.87
N SER A 178 11.27 -26.48 -29.02
CA SER A 178 11.90 -27.81 -29.06
C SER A 178 10.75 -28.84 -28.96
N ALA A 179 10.66 -29.99 -29.64
CA ALA A 179 11.40 -30.73 -30.66
C ALA A 179 10.45 -31.94 -31.05
N PRO A 180 10.81 -32.87 -31.96
CA PRO A 180 9.88 -33.63 -32.82
C PRO A 180 9.52 -35.05 -32.33
N ARG A 181 8.34 -35.57 -32.75
CA ARG A 181 8.11 -36.88 -33.44
C ARG A 181 6.68 -37.44 -33.23
N ALA A 182 6.07 -37.92 -34.32
CA ALA A 182 5.48 -39.27 -34.40
C ALA A 182 5.28 -39.67 -35.88
N LYS A 183 5.72 -40.88 -36.23
CA LYS A 183 5.55 -41.50 -37.55
C LYS A 183 4.18 -42.19 -37.63
N ALA A 184 3.41 -41.92 -38.68
CA ALA A 184 2.31 -42.77 -39.17
C ALA A 184 2.07 -42.49 -40.68
N PRO A 185 1.34 -43.33 -41.43
CA PRO A 185 1.83 -44.00 -42.63
C PRO A 185 1.72 -43.18 -43.93
N ARG A 186 2.60 -43.49 -44.88
CA ARG A 186 2.59 -42.96 -46.25
C ARG A 186 1.27 -43.32 -46.93
N ARG A 187 0.44 -42.31 -47.16
CA ARG A 187 -0.49 -42.28 -48.29
C ARG A 187 0.14 -41.46 -49.42
N THR A 188 0.12 -42.04 -50.60
CA THR A 188 0.63 -41.49 -51.85
C THR A 188 -0.17 -40.26 -52.27
N ALA A 189 0.50 -39.11 -52.33
CA ALA A 189 0.07 -37.96 -53.11
C ALA A 189 1.33 -37.34 -53.73
N THR A 190 1.48 -37.50 -55.03
CA THR A 190 2.54 -36.90 -55.84
C THR A 190 2.25 -35.42 -56.04
N THR A 191 2.72 -34.59 -55.12
CA THR A 191 3.02 -33.17 -55.36
C THR A 191 4.54 -33.02 -55.49
N THR A 192 4.99 -32.25 -56.48
CA THR A 192 6.42 -32.09 -56.80
C THR A 192 7.16 -31.37 -55.67
N ALA A 193 8.48 -31.54 -55.56
CA ALA A 193 9.28 -30.85 -54.54
C ALA A 193 9.24 -29.32 -54.71
N GLU A 194 9.05 -28.84 -55.93
CA GLU A 194 8.84 -27.43 -56.31
C GLU A 194 7.58 -26.85 -55.65
N GLU A 195 6.45 -27.55 -55.73
CA GLU A 195 5.14 -27.14 -55.17
C GLU A 195 5.18 -27.02 -53.64
N ARG A 196 5.92 -27.91 -52.97
CA ARG A 196 6.10 -27.80 -51.50
C ARG A 196 6.96 -26.61 -51.10
N ARG A 197 7.98 -26.27 -51.88
CA ARG A 197 8.86 -25.10 -51.61
C ARG A 197 8.11 -23.79 -51.82
N THR A 198 7.32 -23.70 -52.89
CA THR A 198 6.49 -22.52 -53.18
C THR A 198 5.40 -22.33 -52.13
N ALA A 199 4.65 -23.37 -51.78
CA ALA A 199 3.64 -23.31 -50.72
C ALA A 199 4.23 -22.91 -49.35
N ARG A 200 5.43 -23.43 -49.00
CA ARG A 200 6.14 -23.02 -47.78
C ARG A 200 6.57 -21.56 -47.82
N ALA A 201 7.08 -21.08 -48.97
CA ALA A 201 7.49 -19.69 -49.12
C ALA A 201 6.30 -18.72 -49.04
N GLU A 202 5.16 -19.08 -49.62
CA GLU A 202 3.92 -18.29 -49.49
C GLU A 202 3.37 -18.28 -48.06
N ARG A 203 3.45 -19.40 -47.34
CA ARG A 203 3.11 -19.45 -45.92
C ARG A 203 4.02 -18.52 -45.10
N LEU A 204 5.34 -18.63 -45.27
CA LEU A 204 6.29 -17.77 -44.58
C LEU A 204 6.09 -16.28 -44.89
N ARG A 205 5.73 -15.92 -46.13
CA ARG A 205 5.40 -14.53 -46.48
C ARG A 205 4.14 -14.02 -45.78
N ARG A 206 3.12 -14.86 -45.64
CA ARG A 206 1.90 -14.52 -44.90
C ARG A 206 2.20 -14.38 -43.41
N ASP A 207 2.88 -15.37 -42.83
CA ASP A 207 3.28 -15.35 -41.41
C ASP A 207 4.15 -14.11 -41.11
N LEU A 208 5.08 -13.74 -42.01
CA LEU A 208 5.89 -12.51 -41.87
C LEU A 208 5.04 -11.23 -41.97
N ALA A 209 4.06 -11.18 -42.86
CA ALA A 209 3.19 -10.02 -43.02
C ALA A 209 2.26 -9.84 -41.81
N GLU A 210 1.78 -10.94 -41.23
CA GLU A 210 1.02 -10.95 -39.98
C GLU A 210 1.89 -10.49 -38.81
N ALA A 211 3.07 -11.10 -38.62
CA ALA A 211 3.99 -10.70 -37.56
C ALA A 211 4.43 -9.23 -37.64
N ARG A 212 4.55 -8.66 -38.86
CA ARG A 212 4.84 -7.22 -39.03
C ARG A 212 3.68 -6.34 -38.59
N ARG A 213 2.44 -6.72 -38.90
CA ARG A 213 1.25 -5.97 -38.47
C ARG A 213 1.09 -6.03 -36.96
N ASP A 214 1.32 -7.20 -36.37
CA ASP A 214 1.26 -7.37 -34.92
C ASP A 214 2.34 -6.54 -34.22
N ALA A 215 3.56 -6.49 -34.78
CA ALA A 215 4.64 -5.64 -34.26
C ALA A 215 4.30 -4.14 -34.38
N GLU A 216 3.79 -3.69 -35.53
CA GLU A 216 3.36 -2.30 -35.73
C GLU A 216 2.22 -1.90 -34.76
N GLN A 217 1.27 -2.80 -34.52
CA GLN A 217 0.20 -2.58 -33.56
C GLN A 217 0.73 -2.52 -32.13
N ALA A 218 1.61 -3.45 -31.74
CA ALA A 218 2.22 -3.46 -30.42
C ALA A 218 3.08 -2.21 -30.15
N ASP A 219 3.83 -1.74 -31.15
CA ASP A 219 4.59 -0.49 -31.05
C ASP A 219 3.66 0.73 -30.89
N ALA A 220 2.57 0.80 -31.65
CA ALA A 220 1.58 1.87 -31.51
C ALA A 220 0.86 1.85 -30.15
N GLU A 221 0.57 0.66 -29.61
CA GLU A 221 0.02 0.50 -28.27
C GLU A 221 1.03 0.93 -27.19
N ARG A 222 2.32 0.56 -27.35
CA ARG A 222 3.40 1.01 -26.46
C ARG A 222 3.51 2.53 -26.44
N GLU A 223 3.56 3.18 -27.60
CA GLU A 223 3.68 4.64 -27.70
C GLU A 223 2.49 5.36 -27.03
N ARG A 224 1.26 4.85 -27.20
CA ARG A 224 0.08 5.38 -26.51
C ARG A 224 0.17 5.21 -25.00
N ALA A 225 0.64 4.06 -24.54
CA ALA A 225 0.83 3.80 -23.12
C ALA A 225 1.92 4.71 -22.51
N GLU A 226 3.03 4.93 -23.21
CA GLU A 226 4.10 5.84 -22.80
C GLU A 226 3.60 7.29 -22.69
N GLN A 227 2.81 7.75 -23.67
CA GLN A 227 2.18 9.07 -23.62
C GLN A 227 1.20 9.19 -22.44
N ALA A 228 0.32 8.21 -22.25
CA ALA A 228 -0.62 8.19 -21.14
C ALA A 228 0.10 8.21 -19.77
N LEU A 229 1.22 7.48 -19.65
CA LEU A 229 2.05 7.48 -18.45
C LEU A 229 2.71 8.85 -18.21
N ALA A 230 3.28 9.45 -19.26
CA ALA A 230 3.86 10.80 -19.17
C ALA A 230 2.81 11.84 -18.75
N ASP A 231 1.59 11.74 -19.27
CA ASP A 231 0.48 12.63 -18.93
C ASP A 231 -0.03 12.41 -17.49
N ALA A 232 -0.06 11.16 -17.03
CA ALA A 232 -0.38 10.83 -15.65
C ALA A 232 0.67 11.39 -14.68
N ASN A 233 1.96 11.22 -14.98
CA ASN A 233 3.05 11.76 -14.16
C ASN A 233 3.00 13.29 -14.07
N ARG A 234 2.78 13.99 -15.19
CA ARG A 234 2.65 15.46 -15.16
C ARG A 234 1.47 15.93 -14.30
N ARG A 235 0.34 15.20 -14.33
CA ARG A 235 -0.82 15.52 -13.47
C ARG A 235 -0.52 15.26 -11.99
N ALA A 236 0.24 14.21 -11.67
CA ALA A 236 0.68 13.94 -10.31
C ALA A 236 1.60 15.05 -9.79
N ASP A 237 2.62 15.44 -10.57
CA ASP A 237 3.54 16.53 -10.20
C ASP A 237 2.81 17.86 -9.96
N GLN A 238 1.81 18.17 -10.80
CA GLN A 238 0.97 19.36 -10.64
C GLN A 238 0.12 19.31 -9.36
N ALA A 239 -0.44 18.14 -9.04
CA ALA A 239 -1.20 17.96 -7.80
C ALA A 239 -0.30 18.11 -6.57
N ASP A 240 0.92 17.57 -6.61
CA ASP A 240 1.89 17.69 -5.52
C ASP A 240 2.36 19.13 -5.29
N GLU A 241 2.56 19.91 -6.36
CA GLU A 241 2.83 21.35 -6.25
C GLU A 241 1.65 22.10 -5.61
N ALA A 242 0.42 21.81 -6.05
CA ALA A 242 -0.78 22.43 -5.48
C ALA A 242 -0.94 22.10 -3.98
N VAL A 243 -0.63 20.86 -3.57
CA VAL A 243 -0.64 20.47 -2.15
C VAL A 243 0.41 21.25 -1.35
N ARG A 244 1.62 21.45 -1.90
CA ARG A 244 2.67 22.25 -1.25
C ARG A 244 2.22 23.70 -1.06
N GLU A 245 1.69 24.33 -2.10
CA GLU A 245 1.17 25.70 -2.02
C GLU A 245 0.05 25.84 -0.98
N LEU A 246 -0.89 24.89 -0.95
CA LEU A 246 -1.99 24.91 0.01
C LEU A 246 -1.51 24.76 1.45
N ARG A 247 -0.47 23.95 1.70
CA ARG A 247 0.15 23.82 3.03
C ARG A 247 0.84 25.11 3.47
N GLU A 248 1.60 25.74 2.58
CA GLU A 248 2.25 27.03 2.89
C GLU A 248 1.21 28.11 3.22
N ARG A 249 0.09 28.14 2.48
CA ARG A 249 -1.03 29.05 2.75
C ARG A 249 -1.72 28.75 4.08
N LEU A 250 -1.89 27.48 4.42
CA LEU A 250 -2.45 27.07 5.72
C LEU A 250 -1.55 27.54 6.87
N ASP A 251 -0.25 27.26 6.79
CA ASP A 251 0.72 27.67 7.81
C ASP A 251 0.73 29.19 8.00
N ALA A 252 0.65 29.96 6.91
CA ALA A 252 0.54 31.41 6.98
C ALA A 252 -0.76 31.85 7.68
N ALA A 253 -1.91 31.28 7.29
CA ALA A 253 -3.20 31.60 7.90
C ALA A 253 -3.26 31.23 9.40
N GLU A 254 -2.61 30.13 9.81
CA GLU A 254 -2.53 29.73 11.21
C GLU A 254 -1.69 30.72 12.04
N ARG A 255 -0.56 31.19 11.51
CA ARG A 255 0.27 32.23 12.15
C ARG A 255 -0.54 33.52 12.32
N ASP A 256 -1.22 33.97 11.26
CA ASP A 256 -2.08 35.16 11.30
C ASP A 256 -3.21 35.02 12.32
N ALA A 257 -3.81 33.83 12.43
CA ALA A 257 -4.84 33.55 13.43
C ALA A 257 -4.30 33.61 14.87
N ILE A 258 -3.08 33.08 15.11
CA ILE A 258 -2.41 33.15 16.41
C ILE A 258 -2.11 34.60 16.80
N ASP A 259 -1.58 35.38 15.86
CA ASP A 259 -1.23 36.78 16.09
C ASP A 259 -2.46 37.66 16.28
N SER A 260 -3.51 37.45 15.49
CA SER A 260 -4.80 38.14 15.66
C SER A 260 -5.40 37.85 17.04
N ARG A 261 -5.38 36.58 17.48
CA ARG A 261 -5.84 36.21 18.84
C ARG A 261 -4.99 36.87 19.94
N ARG A 262 -3.68 37.02 19.71
CA ARG A 262 -2.79 37.74 20.64
C ARG A 262 -3.16 39.21 20.72
N GLN A 263 -3.38 39.87 19.59
CA GLN A 263 -3.81 41.27 19.52
C GLN A 263 -5.14 41.49 20.24
N VAL A 264 -6.13 40.63 20.01
CA VAL A 264 -7.42 40.69 20.73
C VAL A 264 -7.23 40.60 22.24
N ARG A 265 -6.38 39.69 22.73
CA ARG A 265 -6.08 39.59 24.18
C ARG A 265 -5.43 40.85 24.73
N THR A 266 -4.49 41.45 23.99
CA THR A 266 -3.84 42.71 24.39
C THR A 266 -4.85 43.85 24.43
N ALA A 267 -5.59 44.06 23.35
CA ALA A 267 -6.63 45.09 23.25
C ALA A 267 -7.69 44.95 24.35
N ARG A 268 -8.06 43.71 24.70
CA ARG A 268 -9.01 43.46 25.79
C ARG A 268 -8.47 43.91 27.15
N ARG A 269 -7.20 43.64 27.46
CA ARG A 269 -6.56 44.09 28.71
C ARG A 269 -6.48 45.61 28.79
N GLU A 270 -6.14 46.26 27.68
CA GLU A 270 -6.10 47.72 27.58
C GLU A 270 -7.49 48.33 27.79
N TYR A 271 -8.52 47.75 27.14
CA TYR A 271 -9.91 48.13 27.33
C TYR A 271 -10.34 47.97 28.80
N ASP A 272 -10.11 46.80 29.42
CA ASP A 272 -10.51 46.55 30.80
C ASP A 272 -9.83 47.55 31.77
N THR A 273 -8.56 47.87 31.52
CA THR A 273 -7.81 48.88 32.28
C THR A 273 -8.40 50.29 32.13
N ALA A 274 -8.73 50.68 30.89
CA ALA A 274 -9.33 51.98 30.60
C ALA A 274 -10.73 52.11 31.21
N ASP A 275 -11.56 51.07 31.10
CA ASP A 275 -12.91 51.01 31.70
C ASP A 275 -12.84 51.13 33.22
N HIS A 276 -11.90 50.44 33.88
CA HIS A 276 -11.72 50.54 35.33
C HIS A 276 -11.34 51.97 35.76
N ARG A 277 -10.43 52.62 35.03
CA ARG A 277 -10.04 54.02 35.29
C ARG A 277 -11.21 54.98 35.08
N ALA A 278 -11.98 54.82 34.00
CA ALA A 278 -13.14 55.65 33.70
C ALA A 278 -14.20 55.52 34.81
N ARG A 279 -14.52 54.29 35.23
CA ARG A 279 -15.46 54.04 36.35
C ARG A 279 -14.98 54.64 37.67
N ALA A 280 -13.68 54.54 37.96
CA ALA A 280 -13.11 55.13 39.18
C ALA A 280 -13.19 56.67 39.16
N ALA A 281 -12.90 57.30 38.02
CA ALA A 281 -13.04 58.74 37.83
C ALA A 281 -14.50 59.19 37.98
N ALA A 282 -15.44 58.48 37.35
CA ALA A 282 -16.86 58.78 37.44
C ALA A 282 -17.39 58.70 38.88
N ARG A 283 -16.99 57.68 39.65
CA ARG A 283 -17.32 57.58 41.08
C ARG A 283 -16.78 58.77 41.86
N ARG A 284 -15.52 59.15 41.65
CA ARG A 284 -14.92 60.29 42.32
C ARG A 284 -15.64 61.60 42.02
N VAL A 285 -16.07 61.82 40.78
CA VAL A 285 -16.88 62.99 40.41
C VAL A 285 -18.19 62.97 41.18
N HIS A 286 -18.91 61.86 41.17
CA HIS A 286 -20.18 61.72 41.89
C HIS A 286 -20.04 61.94 43.40
N ASP A 287 -18.97 61.42 44.02
CA ASP A 287 -18.72 61.61 45.45
C ASP A 287 -18.43 63.08 45.79
N LEU A 288 -17.68 63.79 44.94
CA LEU A 288 -17.40 65.21 45.12
C LEU A 288 -18.63 66.10 44.89
N GLU A 289 -19.50 65.76 43.92
CA GLU A 289 -20.78 66.46 43.72
C GLU A 289 -21.67 66.36 44.96
N LYS A 290 -21.73 65.19 45.60
CA LYS A 290 -22.46 64.98 46.85
C LYS A 290 -21.92 65.76 48.05
N GLU A 291 -20.62 66.05 48.09
CA GLU A 291 -20.02 66.85 49.17
C GLU A 291 -20.26 68.35 49.00
N LEU A 292 -20.60 68.79 47.79
CA LEU A 292 -20.88 70.19 47.45
C LEU A 292 -22.36 70.59 47.67
N ASP A 293 -23.28 69.63 47.60
CA ASP A 293 -24.73 69.79 47.84
C ASP A 293 -25.08 69.73 49.35
#